data_AF-A0AAV4VGQ8-F1
#
_entry.id   AF-A0AAV4VGQ8-F1
#
_cell.length_a   1.000
_cell.length_b   1.000
_cell.length_c   1.000
_cell.angle_alpha   90.00
_cell.angle_beta   90.00
_cell.angle_gamma   90.00
#
_symmetry.space_group_name_H-M   'P 1'
#
loop_
_entity.id
_entity.type
_entity.pdbx_description
1 polymer ?
#
loop_
_entity_poly.entity_id
_entity_poly.type
_entity_poly.pdbx_seq_one_letter_code
_entity_poly.pdbx_strand_id
1 'polypeptide(L)'
;MPGLQKCGWMNGKISFMLLILLPKKVAAGNVTERKELRNNLQCKTFRWYLETIYPESQMPLDYYHLGEIRNEVTNKCLDTYNRKSGENVAVSHCHGMGGNQNFFQVFAYTKRKQIMSDDNCLDASSYRGPVKLVRCHGMGGNQQWEYDDQDKTIQHVNSGKCLDKPDPKDPTLPVLRDCDGRMSQIWIMKGKFKWQVS
;
A
#
# COMPACT_ATOMS: atom_id res chain seq x y z
N MET A 1 -23.86 -15.12 29.80
CA MET A 1 -23.72 -15.03 28.34
C MET A 1 -22.54 -15.91 27.94
N PRO A 2 -22.75 -17.07 27.31
CA PRO A 2 -21.71 -18.09 27.16
C PRO A 2 -20.72 -17.72 26.05
N GLY A 3 -19.44 -17.66 26.44
CA GLY A 3 -18.24 -17.98 25.65
C GLY A 3 -18.12 -17.39 24.25
N LEU A 4 -17.52 -16.20 24.14
CA LEU A 4 -16.81 -15.82 22.92
C LEU A 4 -15.67 -16.82 22.68
N GLN A 5 -15.92 -17.84 21.87
CA GLN A 5 -14.86 -18.65 21.27
C GLN A 5 -13.98 -17.72 20.44
N LYS A 6 -12.83 -17.34 21.00
CA LYS A 6 -11.82 -16.52 20.32
C LYS A 6 -11.19 -17.35 19.18
N CYS A 7 -11.88 -17.44 18.03
CA CYS A 7 -11.25 -17.87 16.79
C CYS A 7 -10.32 -16.75 16.30
N GLY A 8 -9.08 -16.69 16.80
CA GLY A 8 -8.07 -15.76 16.28
C GLY A 8 -7.43 -16.32 15.00
N TRP A 9 -7.98 -16.02 13.81
CA TRP A 9 -7.26 -16.24 12.55
C TRP A 9 -7.25 -14.95 11.71
N MET A 10 -6.04 -14.44 11.48
CA MET A 10 -5.78 -13.16 10.83
C MET A 10 -5.80 -13.26 9.29
N ASN A 11 -6.81 -13.82 8.62
CA ASN A 11 -6.70 -14.07 7.15
C ASN A 11 -6.29 -12.84 6.31
N GLY A 12 -6.63 -11.62 6.75
CA GLY A 12 -6.24 -10.37 6.11
C GLY A 12 -4.93 -9.75 6.56
N LYS A 13 -4.74 -9.62 7.88
CA LYS A 13 -3.48 -9.11 8.44
C LYS A 13 -2.35 -10.10 8.22
N ILE A 14 -2.61 -11.41 8.18
CA ILE A 14 -1.66 -12.44 7.76
C ILE A 14 -1.34 -12.26 6.29
N SER A 15 -2.26 -11.87 5.40
CA SER A 15 -1.88 -11.61 4.00
C SER A 15 -1.01 -10.37 3.87
N PHE A 16 -1.35 -9.29 4.56
CA PHE A 16 -0.53 -8.08 4.63
C PHE A 16 0.84 -8.40 5.27
N MET A 17 0.85 -9.07 6.42
CA MET A 17 2.06 -9.57 7.09
C MET A 17 2.80 -10.65 6.30
N LEU A 18 2.18 -11.47 5.45
CA LEU A 18 2.82 -12.51 4.63
C LEU A 18 3.58 -11.86 3.49
N LEU A 19 2.97 -10.86 2.85
CA LEU A 19 3.62 -9.99 1.86
C LEU A 19 4.85 -9.31 2.45
N ILE A 20 4.83 -9.04 3.75
CA ILE A 20 5.75 -8.16 4.45
C ILE A 20 6.85 -8.93 5.22
N LEU A 21 6.49 -10.02 5.92
CA LEU A 21 7.35 -10.80 6.81
C LEU A 21 7.88 -12.09 6.18
N LEU A 22 7.25 -12.62 5.12
CA LEU A 22 7.57 -13.95 4.60
C LEU A 22 8.13 -13.87 3.17
N PRO A 23 9.23 -14.59 2.87
CA PRO A 23 9.72 -14.69 1.50
C PRO A 23 8.64 -15.30 0.61
N LYS A 24 8.53 -14.79 -0.62
CA LYS A 24 7.46 -15.04 -1.60
C LYS A 24 7.29 -16.50 -2.05
N LYS A 25 7.87 -17.48 -1.36
CA LYS A 25 7.97 -18.89 -1.75
C LYS A 25 7.91 -19.90 -0.59
N VAL A 26 7.21 -19.59 0.51
CA VAL A 26 6.89 -20.65 1.50
C VAL A 26 5.48 -21.15 1.23
N ALA A 27 5.38 -22.37 0.72
CA ALA A 27 4.08 -23.03 0.58
C ALA A 27 3.47 -23.16 1.98
N ALA A 28 2.20 -22.78 2.15
CA ALA A 28 1.51 -22.80 3.43
C ALA A 28 1.32 -24.23 4.01
N GLY A 29 1.76 -25.27 3.29
CA GLY A 29 1.49 -26.66 3.61
C GLY A 29 0.01 -27.02 3.46
N ASN A 30 -0.37 -28.20 3.95
CA ASN A 30 -1.77 -28.58 4.04
C ASN A 30 -2.45 -27.80 5.17
N VAL A 31 -3.50 -27.05 4.83
CA VAL A 31 -4.27 -26.22 5.77
C VAL A 31 -5.74 -26.68 5.90
N THR A 32 -6.08 -27.85 5.37
CA THR A 32 -7.45 -28.37 5.31
C THR A 32 -8.08 -28.49 6.70
N GLU A 33 -7.41 -29.14 7.64
CA GLU A 33 -7.91 -29.31 9.01
C GLU A 33 -8.20 -27.97 9.71
N ARG A 34 -7.34 -26.95 9.51
CA ARG A 34 -7.55 -25.62 10.09
C ARG A 34 -8.72 -24.88 9.46
N LYS A 35 -8.96 -25.08 8.16
CA LYS A 35 -10.12 -24.52 7.46
C LYS A 35 -11.41 -25.18 7.92
N GLU A 36 -11.42 -26.51 8.05
CA GLU A 36 -12.56 -27.27 8.55
C GLU A 36 -12.91 -26.90 9.99
N LEU A 37 -11.89 -26.80 10.87
CA LEU A 37 -12.09 -26.34 12.24
C LEU A 37 -12.75 -24.95 12.28
N ARG A 38 -12.31 -24.02 11.43
CA ARG A 38 -12.90 -22.67 11.34
C ARG A 38 -14.37 -22.72 10.94
N ASN A 39 -14.72 -23.59 9.98
CA ASN A 39 -16.10 -23.76 9.52
C ASN A 39 -16.98 -24.38 10.61
N ASN A 40 -16.48 -25.44 11.26
CA ASN A 40 -17.19 -26.14 12.33
C ASN A 40 -17.46 -25.24 13.54
N LEU A 41 -16.52 -24.35 13.88
CA LEU A 41 -16.67 -23.35 14.95
C LEU A 41 -17.47 -22.11 14.53
N GLN A 42 -17.97 -22.05 13.28
CA GLN A 42 -18.72 -20.93 12.72
C GLN A 42 -18.04 -19.56 12.95
N CYS A 43 -16.70 -19.54 12.83
CA CYS A 43 -15.92 -18.36 13.17
C CYS A 43 -16.28 -17.17 12.26
N LYS A 44 -16.33 -15.96 12.84
CA LYS A 44 -16.54 -14.72 12.09
C LYS A 44 -15.40 -14.44 11.10
N THR A 45 -15.65 -13.54 10.14
CA THR A 45 -14.65 -13.15 9.15
C THR A 45 -13.58 -12.25 9.78
N PHE A 46 -12.40 -12.22 9.15
CA PHE A 46 -11.36 -11.31 9.62
C PHE A 46 -11.73 -9.82 9.44
N ARG A 47 -12.53 -9.51 8.41
CA ARG A 47 -13.13 -8.17 8.24
C ARG A 47 -13.98 -7.79 9.46
N TRP A 48 -14.87 -8.67 9.91
CA TRP A 48 -15.67 -8.46 11.12
C TRP A 48 -14.80 -8.20 12.35
N TYR A 49 -13.69 -8.93 12.50
CA TYR A 49 -12.74 -8.72 13.60
C TYR A 49 -12.14 -7.31 13.57
N LEU A 50 -11.69 -6.83 12.40
CA LEU A 50 -11.14 -5.48 12.27
C LEU A 50 -12.20 -4.39 12.45
N GLU A 51 -13.44 -4.61 12.02
CA GLU A 51 -14.51 -3.63 12.17
C GLU A 51 -15.08 -3.58 13.61
N THR A 52 -15.04 -4.71 14.35
CA THR A 52 -15.75 -4.84 15.65
C THR A 52 -14.81 -4.95 16.85
N ILE A 53 -13.70 -5.67 16.72
CA ILE A 53 -12.80 -6.01 17.84
C ILE A 53 -11.54 -5.15 17.84
N TYR A 54 -11.04 -4.75 16.67
CA TYR A 54 -9.85 -3.90 16.51
C TYR A 54 -10.09 -2.75 15.52
N PRO A 55 -11.11 -1.89 15.75
CA PRO A 55 -11.49 -0.79 14.86
C PRO A 55 -10.44 0.32 14.72
N GLU A 56 -9.51 0.42 15.67
CA GLU A 56 -8.39 1.37 15.64
C GLU A 56 -7.28 0.96 14.66
N SER A 57 -7.38 -0.21 14.02
CA SER A 57 -6.41 -0.66 13.02
C SER A 57 -6.29 0.35 11.88
N GLN A 58 -5.06 0.84 11.65
CA GLN A 58 -4.76 1.72 10.51
C GLN A 58 -4.63 0.95 9.17
N MET A 59 -4.92 -0.34 9.18
CA MET A 59 -4.81 -1.19 7.99
C MET A 59 -6.00 -0.90 7.06
N PRO A 60 -5.77 -0.51 5.79
CA PRO A 60 -6.86 -0.28 4.87
C PRO A 60 -7.59 -1.59 4.59
N LEU A 61 -8.89 -1.63 4.91
CA LEU A 61 -9.77 -2.77 4.60
C LEU A 61 -10.08 -2.85 3.11
N ASP A 62 -10.14 -1.68 2.46
CA ASP A 62 -10.63 -1.49 1.11
C ASP A 62 -9.57 -0.76 0.28
N TYR A 63 -8.83 -1.52 -0.54
CA TYR A 63 -7.79 -1.02 -1.43
C TYR A 63 -7.90 -1.65 -2.82
N TYR A 64 -7.47 -0.90 -3.85
CA TYR A 64 -7.40 -1.35 -5.24
C TYR A 64 -6.09 -2.06 -5.52
N HIS A 65 -5.00 -1.54 -4.96
CA HIS A 65 -3.66 -2.07 -5.14
C HIS A 65 -2.93 -2.22 -3.81
N LEU A 66 -2.14 -3.30 -3.69
CA LEU A 66 -1.22 -3.52 -2.59
C LEU A 66 0.09 -4.07 -3.15
N GLY A 67 1.19 -3.35 -2.92
CA GLY A 67 2.48 -3.73 -3.45
C GLY A 67 3.45 -2.60 -3.71
N GLU A 68 4.47 -2.92 -4.51
CA GLU A 68 5.43 -1.95 -5.03
C GLU A 68 4.78 -1.05 -6.08
N ILE A 69 5.23 0.21 -6.10
CA ILE A 69 4.85 1.20 -7.10
C ILE A 69 6.10 1.51 -7.91
N ARG A 70 6.16 0.97 -9.14
CA ARG A 70 7.37 1.02 -9.97
C ARG A 70 7.25 2.06 -11.07
N ASN A 71 8.24 2.93 -11.21
CA ASN A 71 8.35 3.82 -12.37
C ASN A 71 8.85 3.05 -13.60
N GLU A 72 8.20 3.24 -14.74
CA GLU A 72 8.47 2.43 -15.94
C GLU A 72 9.82 2.77 -16.59
N VAL A 73 10.21 4.04 -16.64
CA VAL A 73 11.46 4.47 -17.29
C VAL A 73 12.69 4.09 -16.46
N THR A 74 12.63 4.30 -15.15
CA THR A 74 13.79 4.10 -14.27
C THR A 74 13.90 2.70 -13.71
N ASN A 75 12.84 1.89 -13.80
CA ASN A 75 12.70 0.61 -13.10
C ASN A 75 12.97 0.71 -11.58
N LYS A 76 12.81 1.89 -11.01
CA LYS A 76 12.89 2.14 -9.56
C LYS A 76 11.50 2.13 -8.94
N CYS A 77 11.42 1.75 -7.68
CA CYS A 77 10.18 1.69 -6.91
C CYS A 77 10.14 2.81 -5.88
N LEU A 78 8.93 3.30 -5.57
CA LEU A 78 8.75 4.15 -4.39
C LEU A 78 9.20 3.41 -3.15
N ASP A 79 9.91 4.12 -2.29
CA ASP A 79 10.58 3.58 -1.12
C ASP A 79 10.51 4.58 0.03
N THR A 80 10.07 4.10 1.18
CA THR A 80 10.02 4.90 2.40
C THR A 80 11.38 5.05 3.05
N TYR A 81 12.37 4.18 2.75
CA TYR A 81 13.71 4.18 3.35
C TYR A 81 13.70 4.22 4.90
N ASN A 82 12.67 3.66 5.54
CA ASN A 82 12.46 3.77 6.98
C ASN A 82 12.40 5.22 7.50
N ARG A 83 12.04 6.18 6.63
CA ARG A 83 11.86 7.58 6.97
C ARG A 83 10.57 7.76 7.75
N LYS A 84 10.59 8.74 8.65
CA LYS A 84 9.49 9.09 9.54
C LYS A 84 8.54 10.09 8.89
N SER A 85 7.40 10.28 9.54
CA SER A 85 6.44 11.31 9.19
C SER A 85 7.09 12.70 9.08
N GLY A 86 6.81 13.42 8.01
CA GLY A 86 7.36 14.72 7.67
C GLY A 86 8.55 14.68 6.69
N GLU A 87 9.16 13.51 6.48
CA GLU A 87 10.27 13.34 5.55
C GLU A 87 9.80 13.04 4.12
N ASN A 88 10.67 13.28 3.14
CA ASN A 88 10.34 13.04 1.73
C ASN A 88 10.25 11.53 1.45
N VAL A 89 9.32 11.11 0.59
CA VAL A 89 9.40 9.78 -0.02
C VAL A 89 10.57 9.77 -1.01
N ALA A 90 11.14 8.60 -1.29
CA ALA A 90 12.17 8.45 -2.31
C ALA A 90 11.84 7.30 -3.27
N VAL A 91 12.74 7.08 -4.22
CA VAL A 91 12.76 5.88 -5.05
C VAL A 91 14.08 5.14 -4.90
N SER A 92 14.02 3.82 -4.96
CA SER A 92 15.20 2.96 -4.93
C SER A 92 15.05 1.78 -5.90
N HIS A 93 16.06 0.92 -5.97
CA HIS A 93 15.94 -0.29 -6.79
C HIS A 93 14.80 -1.14 -6.26
N CYS A 94 13.94 -1.62 -7.17
CA CYS A 94 12.87 -2.54 -6.80
C CYS A 94 13.49 -3.86 -6.29
N HIS A 95 13.27 -4.19 -5.03
CA HIS A 95 13.77 -5.43 -4.43
C HIS A 95 12.74 -6.57 -4.51
N GLY A 96 11.57 -6.31 -5.09
CA GLY A 96 10.45 -7.25 -5.14
C GLY A 96 9.76 -7.37 -3.78
N MET A 97 8.68 -8.16 -3.71
CA MET A 97 7.88 -8.34 -2.48
C MET A 97 8.21 -9.63 -1.70
N GLY A 98 9.46 -10.10 -1.64
CA GLY A 98 9.85 -11.26 -0.82
C GLY A 98 11.12 -11.09 0.04
N GLY A 99 11.01 -11.31 1.36
CA GLY A 99 12.12 -11.24 2.32
C GLY A 99 12.05 -10.05 3.28
N ASN A 100 12.79 -10.13 4.39
CA ASN A 100 12.70 -9.23 5.55
C ASN A 100 13.14 -7.77 5.30
N GLN A 101 13.52 -7.41 4.08
CA GLN A 101 13.99 -6.07 3.71
C GLN A 101 12.95 -5.28 2.90
N ASN A 102 11.78 -5.86 2.60
CA ASN A 102 10.87 -5.30 1.62
C ASN A 102 9.75 -4.41 2.17
N PHE A 103 9.68 -4.26 3.49
CA PHE A 103 8.68 -3.45 4.19
C PHE A 103 8.55 -2.04 3.60
N PHE A 104 9.68 -1.44 3.25
CA PHE A 104 9.76 -0.02 2.89
C PHE A 104 9.22 0.30 1.49
N GLN A 105 8.97 -0.70 0.64
CA GLN A 105 8.41 -0.53 -0.71
C GLN A 105 6.98 -1.08 -0.85
N VAL A 106 6.30 -1.42 0.25
CA VAL A 106 4.91 -1.87 0.20
C VAL A 106 3.99 -0.68 0.42
N PHE A 107 3.20 -0.38 -0.60
CA PHE A 107 2.18 0.66 -0.60
C PHE A 107 0.79 0.08 -0.88
N ALA A 108 -0.22 0.65 -0.25
CA ALA A 108 -1.62 0.37 -0.52
C ALA A 108 -2.29 1.59 -1.18
N TYR A 109 -2.91 1.39 -2.34
CA TYR A 109 -3.79 2.40 -2.94
C TYR A 109 -5.23 2.15 -2.53
N THR A 110 -5.77 3.00 -1.67
CA THR A 110 -7.07 2.76 -1.00
C THR A 110 -8.26 3.28 -1.81
N LYS A 111 -9.47 2.81 -1.49
CA LYS A 111 -10.72 3.37 -2.06
C LYS A 111 -10.93 4.84 -1.71
N ARG A 112 -10.27 5.34 -0.65
CA ARG A 112 -10.26 6.76 -0.27
C ARG A 112 -9.25 7.59 -1.08
N LYS A 113 -8.66 7.00 -2.14
CA LYS A 113 -7.70 7.66 -3.02
C LYS A 113 -6.44 8.09 -2.25
N GLN A 114 -5.98 7.26 -1.32
CA GLN A 114 -4.74 7.48 -0.57
C GLN A 114 -3.69 6.44 -0.98
N ILE A 115 -2.43 6.85 -1.09
CA ILE A 115 -1.29 5.94 -1.27
C ILE A 115 -0.60 5.82 0.09
N MET A 116 -0.78 4.69 0.75
CA MET A 116 -0.40 4.45 2.15
C MET A 116 0.78 3.49 2.28
N SER A 117 1.66 3.72 3.23
CA SER A 117 2.63 2.74 3.74
C SER A 117 2.67 2.84 5.26
N ASP A 118 2.33 1.74 5.93
CA ASP A 118 2.07 1.69 7.37
C ASP A 118 1.05 2.77 7.82
N ASP A 119 1.43 3.68 8.72
CA ASP A 119 0.60 4.79 9.21
C ASP A 119 0.73 6.08 8.39
N ASN A 120 1.60 6.08 7.36
CA ASN A 120 1.90 7.25 6.54
C ASN A 120 1.23 7.19 5.16
N CYS A 121 0.85 8.35 4.68
CA CYS A 121 0.27 8.62 3.37
C CYS A 121 1.27 9.48 2.57
N LEU A 122 1.25 9.33 1.24
CA LEU A 122 1.87 10.32 0.38
C LEU A 122 1.13 11.66 0.53
N ASP A 123 1.89 12.72 0.77
CA ASP A 123 1.40 14.07 1.02
C ASP A 123 2.15 15.07 0.13
N ALA A 124 1.41 15.89 -0.59
CA ALA A 124 1.96 16.97 -1.38
C ALA A 124 1.36 18.32 -0.96
N SER A 125 2.00 18.94 0.01
CA SER A 125 1.62 20.28 0.52
C SER A 125 2.04 21.43 -0.40
N SER A 126 2.91 21.19 -1.38
CA SER A 126 3.43 22.20 -2.31
C SER A 126 3.10 21.86 -3.76
N TYR A 127 2.76 22.87 -4.56
CA TYR A 127 2.34 22.68 -5.95
C TYR A 127 3.35 21.92 -6.81
N ARG A 128 4.66 22.12 -6.59
CA ARG A 128 5.77 21.44 -7.30
C ARG A 128 6.76 20.75 -6.35
N GLY A 129 6.50 20.83 -5.05
CA GLY A 129 7.46 20.49 -4.00
C GLY A 129 7.28 19.06 -3.52
N PRO A 130 8.28 18.53 -2.80
CA PRO A 130 8.50 17.10 -2.71
C PRO A 130 7.32 16.39 -2.07
N VAL A 131 7.06 15.18 -2.57
CA VAL A 131 6.08 14.30 -1.95
C VAL A 131 6.67 13.77 -0.64
N LYS A 132 5.93 13.91 0.44
CA LYS A 132 6.33 13.52 1.78
C LYS A 132 5.54 12.31 2.26
N LEU A 133 6.09 11.62 3.25
CA LEU A 133 5.38 10.66 4.06
C LEU A 133 4.82 11.41 5.26
N VAL A 134 3.50 11.51 5.38
CA VAL A 134 2.84 12.18 6.50
C VAL A 134 1.77 11.26 7.04
N ARG A 135 1.55 11.23 8.35
CA ARG A 135 0.51 10.40 8.96
C ARG A 135 -0.83 10.61 8.26
N CYS A 136 -1.48 9.50 7.95
CA CYS A 136 -2.77 9.52 7.28
C CYS A 136 -3.82 10.16 8.19
N HIS A 137 -4.30 11.36 7.82
CA HIS A 137 -5.33 12.07 8.60
C HIS A 137 -6.75 11.85 8.05
N GLY A 138 -6.88 11.33 6.82
CA GLY A 138 -8.18 10.94 6.25
C GLY A 138 -9.11 12.10 5.87
N MET A 139 -8.62 13.35 5.88
CA MET A 139 -9.40 14.55 5.54
C MET A 139 -9.39 14.87 4.03
N GLY A 140 -8.72 14.05 3.21
CA GLY A 140 -8.53 14.30 1.77
C GLY A 140 -7.57 15.46 1.50
N GLY A 141 -7.72 16.13 0.36
CA GLY A 141 -6.91 17.30 0.01
C GLY A 141 -5.49 16.93 -0.43
N ASN A 142 -4.49 17.33 0.35
CA ASN A 142 -3.06 17.13 0.04
C ASN A 142 -2.57 15.67 0.17
N GLN A 143 -3.41 14.77 0.72
CA GLN A 143 -3.14 13.32 0.79
C GLN A 143 -3.97 12.50 -0.20
N GLN A 144 -4.60 13.16 -1.18
CA GLN A 144 -5.52 12.52 -2.12
C GLN A 144 -4.91 12.41 -3.53
N TRP A 145 -4.98 11.20 -4.09
CA TRP A 145 -4.30 10.80 -5.32
C TRP A 145 -5.24 10.00 -6.23
N GLU A 146 -5.36 10.43 -7.48
CA GLU A 146 -6.01 9.65 -8.53
C GLU A 146 -4.98 8.73 -9.19
N TYR A 147 -5.33 7.45 -9.32
CA TYR A 147 -4.55 6.53 -10.14
C TYR A 147 -5.36 6.11 -11.35
N ASP A 148 -4.81 6.36 -12.55
CA ASP A 148 -5.42 5.93 -13.79
C ASP A 148 -4.89 4.54 -14.19
N ASP A 149 -5.76 3.52 -14.26
CA ASP A 149 -5.36 2.15 -14.64
C ASP A 149 -5.16 1.99 -16.16
N GLN A 150 -5.43 2.99 -17.00
CA GLN A 150 -5.11 2.98 -18.42
C GLN A 150 -3.78 3.68 -18.66
N ASP A 151 -3.68 4.94 -18.22
CA ASP A 151 -2.50 5.80 -18.43
C ASP A 151 -1.38 5.52 -17.42
N LYS A 152 -1.69 4.76 -16.36
CA LYS A 152 -0.76 4.39 -15.28
C LYS A 152 -0.14 5.61 -14.59
N THR A 153 -0.85 6.73 -14.59
CA THR A 153 -0.41 7.99 -13.96
C THR A 153 -0.94 8.11 -12.54
N ILE A 154 -0.13 8.68 -11.65
CA ILE A 154 -0.54 9.06 -10.29
C ILE A 154 -0.69 10.58 -10.25
N GLN A 155 -1.92 11.07 -10.21
CA GLN A 155 -2.22 12.49 -10.15
C GLN A 155 -2.56 12.92 -8.73
N HIS A 156 -1.92 13.97 -8.25
CA HIS A 156 -2.30 14.64 -7.01
C HIS A 156 -3.58 15.46 -7.24
N VAL A 157 -4.65 15.13 -6.51
CA VAL A 157 -5.99 15.69 -6.76
C VAL A 157 -6.02 17.20 -6.56
N ASN A 158 -5.38 17.71 -5.49
CA ASN A 158 -5.45 19.13 -5.15
C ASN A 158 -4.67 20.02 -6.14
N SER A 159 -3.48 19.59 -6.59
CA SER A 159 -2.67 20.39 -7.52
C SER A 159 -2.91 20.09 -9.00
N GLY A 160 -3.61 18.99 -9.32
CA GLY A 160 -3.77 18.49 -10.69
C GLY A 160 -2.47 17.99 -11.34
N LYS A 161 -1.39 17.84 -10.55
CA LYS A 161 -0.06 17.44 -11.04
C LYS A 161 0.16 15.95 -10.97
N CYS A 162 1.01 15.45 -11.85
CA CYS A 162 1.39 14.05 -11.88
C CYS A 162 2.70 13.82 -11.13
N LEU A 163 2.79 12.68 -10.46
CA LEU A 163 4.04 12.17 -9.90
C LEU A 163 4.99 11.84 -11.05
N ASP A 164 6.17 12.44 -11.04
CA ASP A 164 7.21 12.23 -12.05
C ASP A 164 8.42 11.57 -11.41
N LYS A 165 9.21 10.88 -12.23
CA LYS A 165 10.47 10.29 -11.81
C LYS A 165 11.42 11.39 -11.27
N PRO A 166 12.45 11.01 -10.50
CA PRO A 166 13.43 11.98 -10.03
C PRO A 166 14.18 12.71 -11.16
N ASP A 167 14.57 13.95 -10.86
CA ASP A 167 15.46 14.75 -11.70
C ASP A 167 16.90 14.23 -11.58
N PRO A 168 17.76 14.40 -12.62
CA PRO A 168 19.14 13.92 -12.57
C PRO A 168 19.98 14.50 -11.41
N LYS A 169 19.60 15.68 -10.90
CA LYS A 169 20.27 16.35 -9.78
C LYS A 169 20.01 15.69 -8.43
N ASP A 170 18.84 15.09 -8.26
CA ASP A 170 18.48 14.29 -7.09
C ASP A 170 17.82 13.00 -7.58
N PRO A 171 18.60 11.95 -7.86
CA PRO A 171 18.13 10.73 -8.51
C PRO A 171 17.26 9.84 -7.60
N THR A 172 16.94 10.32 -6.39
CA THR A 172 16.17 9.60 -5.37
C THR A 172 14.83 10.26 -5.08
N LEU A 173 14.65 11.55 -5.38
CA LEU A 173 13.46 12.31 -4.98
C LEU A 173 12.44 12.40 -6.13
N PRO A 174 11.30 11.69 -6.07
CA PRO A 174 10.22 11.91 -7.02
C PRO A 174 9.58 13.29 -6.81
N VAL A 175 9.09 13.89 -7.89
CA VAL A 175 8.62 15.28 -7.90
C VAL A 175 7.25 15.39 -8.56
N LEU A 176 6.54 16.49 -8.29
CA LEU A 176 5.29 16.80 -8.99
C LEU A 176 5.54 17.70 -10.19
N ARG A 177 5.03 17.29 -11.35
CA ARG A 177 5.12 18.01 -12.63
C ARG A 177 3.75 18.11 -13.29
N ASP A 178 3.64 19.00 -14.27
CA ASP A 178 2.45 19.06 -15.10
C ASP A 178 2.24 17.70 -15.78
N CYS A 179 1.00 17.22 -15.77
CA CYS A 179 0.67 15.94 -16.41
C CYS A 179 0.84 16.09 -17.92
N ASP A 180 1.68 15.26 -18.52
CA ASP A 180 2.05 15.41 -19.94
C ASP A 180 2.12 14.07 -20.70
N GLY A 181 1.71 12.98 -20.06
CA GLY A 181 1.66 11.65 -20.69
C GLY A 181 3.04 11.06 -21.02
N ARG A 182 4.14 11.68 -20.58
CA ARG A 182 5.47 11.12 -20.79
C ARG A 182 5.66 9.87 -19.95
N MET A 183 6.47 8.95 -20.46
CA MET A 183 6.79 7.70 -19.76
C MET A 183 7.43 7.91 -18.39
N SER A 184 7.99 9.10 -18.13
CA SER A 184 8.54 9.45 -16.81
C SER A 184 7.48 9.52 -15.71
N GLN A 185 6.21 9.74 -16.08
CA GLN A 185 5.05 9.81 -15.17
C GLN A 185 4.24 8.49 -15.12
N ILE A 186 4.74 7.43 -15.77
CA ILE A 186 4.11 6.10 -15.73
C ILE A 186 4.60 5.34 -14.49
N TRP A 187 3.66 5.00 -13.61
CA TRP A 187 3.86 4.23 -12.39
C TRP A 187 2.98 2.98 -12.37
N ILE A 188 3.62 1.82 -12.33
CA ILE A 188 2.96 0.53 -12.38
C ILE A 188 2.68 0.05 -10.96
N MET A 189 1.40 -0.13 -10.64
CA MET A 189 0.95 -0.79 -9.41
C MET A 189 0.53 -2.22 -9.71
N LYS A 190 1.39 -3.20 -9.42
CA LYS A 190 1.08 -4.62 -9.65
C LYS A 190 0.40 -5.22 -8.42
N GLY A 191 -0.91 -5.40 -8.50
CA GLY A 191 -1.63 -6.19 -7.52
C GLY A 191 -3.10 -5.81 -7.43
N LYS A 192 -3.96 -6.42 -8.26
CA LYS A 192 -5.39 -6.51 -7.93
C LYS A 192 -5.53 -7.60 -6.86
N PHE A 193 -5.05 -7.33 -5.64
CA PHE A 193 -5.17 -8.29 -4.56
C PHE A 193 -6.66 -8.36 -4.18
N LYS A 194 -7.33 -9.40 -4.66
CA LYS A 194 -8.71 -9.66 -4.27
C LYS A 194 -8.66 -10.31 -2.89
N TRP A 195 -9.46 -9.78 -1.96
CA TRP A 195 -9.85 -10.47 -0.73
C TRP A 195 -10.68 -11.72 -1.08
N GLN A 196 -10.11 -12.69 -1.80
CA GLN A 196 -10.76 -13.98 -2.01
C GLN A 196 -10.44 -14.86 -0.82
N VAL A 197 -11.23 -14.67 0.22
CA VAL A 197 -11.54 -15.73 1.16
C VAL A 197 -12.80 -16.40 0.61
N SER A 198 -12.62 -17.41 -0.25
CA SER A 198 -13.56 -18.54 -0.28
C SER A 198 -13.35 -19.36 0.99
#